data_AF-A0A963VM54-F1
#
_entry.id   AF-A0A963VM54-F1
#
_cell.length_a   1.000
_cell.length_b   1.000
_cell.length_c   1.000
_cell.angle_alpha   90.00
_cell.angle_beta   90.00
_cell.angle_gamma   90.00
#
_symmetry.space_group_name_H-M   'P 1'
#
loop_
_entity.id
_entity.type
_entity.pdbx_description
1 polymer ?
#
loop_
_entity_poly.entity_id
_entity_poly.type
_entity_poly.pdbx_seq_one_letter_code
_entity_poly.pdbx_strand_id
1 'polypeptide(L)'
;VAAAFRAQTGQAVRISYGSSGNFTRQIQQDAPFELFLSADEAFVFQLAQQGHTIDRGALYATGRIVLFAPTKSPLRVDPQLADLR
;
A
#
# COMPACT_ATOMS: atom_id res chain seq x y z
N VAL A 1 0.45 -13.56 -3.53
CA VAL A 1 -0.98 -13.54 -3.15
C VAL A 1 -1.89 -13.84 -4.34
N ALA A 2 -1.94 -12.99 -5.38
CA ALA A 2 -2.87 -13.19 -6.50
C ALA A 2 -2.76 -14.54 -7.23
N ALA A 3 -1.53 -15.04 -7.46
CA ALA A 3 -1.34 -16.37 -8.04
C ALA A 3 -1.91 -17.49 -7.17
N ALA A 4 -1.73 -17.41 -5.84
CA ALA A 4 -2.27 -18.38 -4.89
C ALA A 4 -3.80 -18.29 -4.82
N PHE A 5 -4.37 -17.08 -4.79
CA PHE A 5 -5.81 -16.88 -4.86
C PHE A 5 -6.42 -17.53 -6.11
N ARG A 6 -5.83 -17.27 -7.29
CA ARG A 6 -6.27 -17.88 -8.55
C ARG A 6 -6.17 -19.40 -8.52
N ALA A 7 -5.11 -19.97 -7.97
CA ALA A 7 -4.96 -21.42 -7.87
C ALA A 7 -6.04 -22.06 -6.98
N GLN A 8 -6.48 -21.35 -5.92
CA GLN A 8 -7.48 -21.85 -4.97
C GLN A 8 -8.93 -21.63 -5.44
N THR A 9 -9.22 -20.50 -6.08
CA THR A 9 -10.60 -20.10 -6.42
C THR A 9 -10.92 -20.18 -7.92
N GLY A 10 -9.90 -20.31 -8.77
CA GLY A 10 -10.04 -20.17 -10.22
C GLY A 10 -10.23 -18.71 -10.71
N GLN A 11 -10.45 -17.75 -9.80
CA GLN A 11 -10.72 -16.37 -10.15
C GLN A 11 -9.43 -15.58 -10.37
N ALA A 12 -9.40 -14.77 -11.43
CA ALA A 12 -8.29 -13.86 -11.70
C ALA A 12 -8.58 -12.46 -11.14
N VAL A 13 -7.54 -11.78 -10.67
CA VAL A 13 -7.62 -10.39 -10.22
C VAL A 13 -6.74 -9.52 -11.10
N ARG A 14 -7.20 -8.32 -11.43
CA ARG A 14 -6.41 -7.30 -12.12
C ARG A 14 -5.87 -6.32 -11.08
N ILE A 15 -4.54 -6.17 -11.04
CA ILE A 15 -3.87 -5.40 -9.99
C ILE A 15 -3.25 -4.15 -10.58
N SER A 16 -3.51 -3.02 -9.93
CA SER A 16 -2.84 -1.75 -10.21
C SER A 16 -1.96 -1.39 -9.00
N TYR A 17 -0.73 -0.96 -9.25
CA TYR A 17 0.21 -0.52 -8.22
C TYR A 17 0.44 0.98 -8.30
N GLY A 18 0.59 1.63 -7.15
CA GLY A 18 0.68 3.09 -7.03
C GLY A 18 0.65 3.52 -5.57
N SER A 19 0.82 4.82 -5.31
CA SER A 19 0.73 5.34 -3.94
C SER A 19 -0.72 5.35 -3.46
N SER A 20 -0.93 5.09 -2.17
CA SER A 20 -2.26 5.08 -1.56
C SER A 20 -3.00 6.41 -1.76
N GLY A 21 -2.33 7.55 -1.56
CA GLY A 21 -2.93 8.86 -1.80
C GLY A 21 -3.32 9.13 -3.26
N ASN A 22 -2.62 8.54 -4.24
CA ASN A 22 -3.04 8.65 -5.64
C ASN A 22 -4.30 7.81 -5.91
N PHE A 23 -4.36 6.60 -5.38
CA PHE A 23 -5.56 5.76 -5.50
C PHE A 23 -6.75 6.32 -4.73
N THR A 24 -6.55 6.94 -3.57
CA THR A 24 -7.61 7.67 -2.85
C THR A 24 -8.22 8.74 -3.75
N ARG A 25 -7.41 9.57 -4.42
CA ARG A 25 -7.93 10.57 -5.37
C ARG A 25 -8.68 9.93 -6.55
N GLN A 26 -8.19 8.82 -7.08
CA GLN A 26 -8.87 8.12 -8.17
C GLN A 26 -10.22 7.54 -7.71
N ILE A 27 -10.29 6.94 -6.53
CA ILE A 27 -11.53 6.40 -5.95
C ILE A 27 -12.54 7.54 -5.70
N GLN A 28 -12.08 8.69 -5.21
CA GLN A 28 -12.90 9.90 -5.07
C GLN A 28 -13.41 10.44 -6.41
N GLN A 29 -12.75 10.09 -7.51
CA GLN A 29 -13.13 10.43 -8.89
C GLN A 29 -13.84 9.25 -9.58
N ASP A 30 -14.46 8.36 -8.79
CA ASP A 30 -15.26 7.22 -9.26
C ASP A 30 -14.47 6.20 -10.09
N ALA A 31 -13.16 6.09 -9.89
CA ALA A 31 -12.39 5.00 -10.48
C ALA A 31 -12.93 3.64 -9.98
N PRO A 32 -13.21 2.69 -10.89
CA PRO A 32 -13.98 1.49 -10.58
C PRO A 32 -13.10 0.39 -9.96
N PHE A 33 -12.53 0.67 -8.78
CA PHE A 33 -11.81 -0.34 -7.99
C PHE A 33 -12.78 -1.11 -7.10
N GLU A 34 -12.62 -2.43 -7.07
CA GLU A 34 -13.43 -3.33 -6.22
C GLU A 34 -12.82 -3.50 -4.83
N LEU A 35 -11.49 -3.33 -4.71
CA LEU A 35 -10.74 -3.48 -3.47
C LEU A 35 -9.57 -2.50 -3.42
N PHE A 36 -9.43 -1.80 -2.31
CA PHE A 36 -8.35 -0.82 -2.07
C PHE A 36 -7.46 -1.27 -0.90
N LEU A 37 -6.17 -1.49 -1.17
CA LEU A 37 -5.16 -1.79 -0.15
C LEU A 37 -4.29 -0.56 0.05
N SER A 38 -4.42 0.08 1.21
CA SER A 38 -3.67 1.28 1.58
C SER A 38 -2.46 0.94 2.44
N ALA A 39 -1.37 1.72 2.29
CA ALA A 39 -0.21 1.68 3.17
C ALA A 39 -0.40 2.51 4.46
N ASP A 40 -1.50 3.25 4.56
CA ASP A 40 -1.89 4.05 5.73
C ASP A 40 -3.43 4.02 5.88
N GLU A 41 -3.91 3.69 7.07
CA GLU A 41 -5.33 3.57 7.38
C GLU A 41 -6.08 4.90 7.25
N ALA A 42 -5.39 6.04 7.41
CA ALA A 42 -5.98 7.38 7.28
C ALA A 42 -6.68 7.57 5.92
N PHE A 43 -6.10 7.05 4.84
CA PHE A 43 -6.70 7.12 3.50
C PHE A 43 -7.98 6.29 3.38
N VAL A 44 -8.03 5.11 4.00
CA VAL A 44 -9.24 4.26 4.00
C VAL A 44 -10.32 4.92 4.85
N PHE A 45 -9.96 5.46 6.01
CA PHE A 45 -10.89 6.15 6.90
C PHE A 45 -11.47 7.41 6.26
N GLN A 46 -10.69 8.15 5.47
CA GLN A 46 -11.18 9.29 4.70
C GLN A 46 -12.23 8.86 3.67
N LEU A 47 -11.95 7.81 2.89
CA LEU A 47 -12.89 7.29 1.89
C LEU A 47 -14.19 6.78 2.51
N ALA A 48 -14.10 6.08 3.65
CA ALA A 48 -15.25 5.60 4.40
C ALA A 48 -16.14 6.74 4.91
N GLN A 49 -15.54 7.79 5.47
CA GLN A 49 -16.26 8.98 5.93
C GLN A 49 -16.97 9.72 4.78
N GLN A 50 -16.43 9.63 3.57
CA GLN A 50 -17.00 10.21 2.36
C GLN A 50 -17.99 9.28 1.65
N GLY A 51 -18.23 8.08 2.16
CA GLY A 51 -19.17 7.11 1.58
C GLY A 51 -18.66 6.38 0.33
N HIS A 52 -17.35 6.41 0.05
CA HIS A 52 -16.76 5.70 -1.09
C HIS A 52 -16.44 4.23 -0.80
N THR A 53 -16.57 3.77 0.45
CA THR A 53 -16.33 2.37 0.85
C THR A 53 -17.49 1.84 1.71
N ILE A 54 -17.62 0.51 1.76
CA ILE A 54 -18.65 -0.16 2.57
C ILE A 54 -18.47 0.08 4.08
N ASP A 55 -17.21 0.18 4.52
CA ASP A 55 -16.81 0.40 5.91
C ASP A 55 -15.37 0.96 5.97
N ARG A 56 -14.76 0.94 7.16
CA ARG A 56 -13.38 1.41 7.42
C ARG A 56 -12.30 0.40 7.04
N GLY A 57 -12.65 -0.74 6.44
CA GLY A 57 -11.75 -1.82 6.09
C GLY A 57 -11.23 -2.60 7.31
N ALA A 58 -10.19 -3.39 7.06
CA ALA A 58 -9.51 -4.19 8.07
C ALA A 58 -7.99 -4.04 7.93
N LEU A 59 -7.28 -3.99 9.07
CA LEU A 59 -5.82 -4.01 9.10
C LEU A 59 -5.32 -5.35 8.55
N TYR A 60 -4.69 -5.31 7.38
CA TYR A 60 -4.19 -6.53 6.71
C TYR A 60 -2.68 -6.75 6.91
N ALA A 61 -1.92 -5.69 7.21
CA ALA A 61 -0.47 -5.73 7.39
C ALA A 61 0.03 -4.51 8.17
N THR A 62 1.16 -4.67 8.84
CA THR A 62 1.92 -3.58 9.48
C THR A 62 3.31 -3.50 8.86
N GLY A 63 3.59 -2.42 8.15
CA GLY A 63 4.90 -2.15 7.56
C GLY A 63 5.92 -1.67 8.60
N ARG A 64 7.20 -1.62 8.20
CA ARG A 64 8.28 -1.01 8.99
C ARG A 64 9.09 -0.08 8.10
N ILE A 65 9.31 1.14 8.56
CA ILE A 65 10.21 2.08 7.90
C ILE A 65 11.65 1.65 8.15
N VAL A 66 12.46 1.66 7.10
CA VAL A 66 13.87 1.27 7.16
C VAL A 66 14.71 2.28 6.39
N LEU A 67 15.97 2.41 6.81
CA LEU A 67 17.01 2.95 5.96
C LEU A 67 17.50 1.82 5.06
N PHE A 68 17.75 2.12 3.79
CA PHE A 68 18.18 1.14 2.80
C PHE A 68 19.30 1.73 1.95
N ALA A 69 20.32 0.92 1.68
CA ALA A 69 21.36 1.21 0.71
C ALA A 69 21.58 -0.01 -0.19
N PRO A 70 21.96 0.18 -1.47
CA PRO A 70 22.33 -0.92 -2.34
C PRO A 70 23.45 -1.79 -1.73
N THR A 71 23.48 -3.09 -2.04
CA THR A 71 24.48 -4.02 -1.49
C THR A 71 25.93 -3.58 -1.71
N LYS A 72 26.19 -2.86 -2.81
CA LYS A 72 27.52 -2.32 -3.16
C LYS A 72 27.74 -0.87 -2.73
N SER A 73 26.85 -0.33 -1.90
CA SER A 73 26.98 1.03 -1.37
C SER A 73 28.20 1.11 -0.44
N PRO A 74 29.02 2.16 -0.52
CA PRO A 74 30.07 2.41 0.47
C PRO A 74 29.49 2.89 1.81
N LEU A 75 28.24 3.37 1.83
CA LEU A 75 27.55 3.83 3.04
C LEU A 75 27.15 2.64 3.90
N ARG A 76 27.52 2.69 5.18
CA ARG A 76 26.95 1.82 6.21
C ARG A 76 25.61 2.38 6.62
N VAL A 77 24.59 1.54 6.54
CA VAL A 77 23.26 1.87 7.04
C VAL A 77 23.26 1.67 8.55
N ASP A 78 23.50 2.74 9.29
CA ASP A 78 23.45 2.77 10.75
C ASP A 78 22.39 3.77 11.25
N PRO A 79 21.85 3.59 12.48
CA PRO A 79 20.84 4.50 13.02
C PRO A 79 21.33 5.94 13.25
N GLN A 80 22.65 6.16 13.35
CA GLN A 80 23.25 7.47 13.59
C GLN A 80 23.55 8.24 12.30
N LEU A 81 23.41 7.59 11.13
CA LEU A 81 23.74 8.15 9.81
C LEU A 81 25.19 8.67 9.76
N ALA A 82 26.12 7.95 10.39
CA ALA A 82 27.48 8.43 10.62
C ALA A 82 28.23 8.76 9.32
N ASP A 83 27.92 8.03 8.24
CA ASP A 83 28.56 8.15 6.93
C ASP A 83 27.96 9.27 6.04
N LEU A 84 26.95 10.02 6.48
CA LEU A 84 26.30 11.10 5.72
C LEU A 84 26.80 12.52 6.07
N ARG A 85 27.89 12.64 6.84
CA ARG A 85 28.46 13.92 7.27
C ARG A 85 29.52 14.47 6.32
#